data_AF-A0A9E0NDP3-F1
#
_entry.id   AF-A0A9E0NDP3-F1
#
_cell.length_a   1.000
_cell.length_b   1.000
_cell.length_c   1.000
_cell.angle_alpha   90.00
_cell.angle_beta   90.00
_cell.angle_gamma   90.00
#
_symmetry.space_group_name_H-M   'P 1'
#
loop_
_entity.id
_entity.type
_entity.pdbx_description
1 polymer ?
#
loop_
_entity_poly.entity_id
_entity_poly.type
_entity_poly.pdbx_seq_one_letter_code
_entity_poly.pdbx_strand_id
1 'polypeptide(L)'
;MSRAVGTRPRRAALAVVATLVATSAGCGAMIDTAYLLGDGRRHESTEERRPTAEQRTRIEHQATVTAAGDLVLTCEERTRTVERTWQVHKTFKQRGGYDRGTYLGAASVSGLFTMIIGGAALGICLSQDDVSCWHVAWATPYALDVVWSGIRAGGARDPVLVAREPGPERLELGRTPMAQAPAVCPGTSLVVGFATGPSDDDELNGRGGTGPRRPAPGAAALLPTAAAGTFTLAGAPEALAAWTGAGTGLWAVDAEGAAHPVEVDRCAALRPHVASLTGPALASMQRACPPPAQPGAPANP
;
A
#
# COMPACT_ATOMS: atom_id res chain seq x y z
N MET A 1 31.52 23.03 58.95
CA MET A 1 30.85 24.09 58.18
C MET A 1 31.53 24.22 56.83
N SER A 2 30.72 24.14 55.77
CA SER A 2 31.01 24.19 54.34
C SER A 2 31.91 25.34 53.86
N ARG A 3 32.69 25.08 52.81
CA ARG A 3 32.32 25.48 51.43
C ARG A 3 33.27 24.85 50.39
N ALA A 4 32.71 23.96 49.58
CA ALA A 4 33.30 23.49 48.34
C ALA A 4 33.31 24.65 47.32
N VAL A 5 34.50 25.17 47.02
CA VAL A 5 34.74 26.10 45.92
C VAL A 5 35.73 25.42 44.98
N GLY A 6 35.24 24.70 43.97
CA GLY A 6 36.14 23.98 43.05
C GLY A 6 35.55 23.42 41.76
N THR A 7 34.22 23.34 41.60
CA THR A 7 33.60 22.64 40.45
C THR A 7 33.07 23.57 39.35
N ARG A 8 32.93 24.87 39.60
CA ARG A 8 32.34 25.84 38.65
C ARG A 8 33.17 26.15 37.39
N PRO A 9 34.51 26.31 37.42
CA PRO A 9 35.25 26.69 36.21
C PRO A 9 35.35 25.55 35.19
N ARG A 10 35.37 24.28 35.66
CA ARG A 10 35.37 23.10 34.78
C ARG A 10 34.05 22.91 34.04
N ARG A 11 32.92 23.15 34.71
CA ARG A 11 31.58 23.12 34.08
C ARG A 11 31.42 24.22 33.03
N ALA A 12 31.89 25.43 33.34
CA ALA A 12 31.89 26.54 32.39
C ALA A 12 32.80 26.27 31.17
N ALA A 13 33.99 25.71 31.37
CA ALA A 13 34.89 25.36 30.29
C ALA A 13 34.32 24.25 29.38
N LEU A 14 33.69 23.22 29.95
CA LEU A 14 32.99 22.17 29.20
C LEU A 14 31.78 22.72 28.45
N ALA A 15 31.03 23.65 29.05
CA ALA A 15 29.92 24.31 28.40
C ALA A 15 30.38 25.18 27.21
N VAL A 16 31.48 25.92 27.36
CA VAL A 16 32.09 26.70 26.28
C VAL A 16 32.63 25.79 25.16
N VAL A 17 33.27 24.68 25.49
CA VAL A 17 33.73 23.69 24.50
C VAL A 17 32.55 23.02 23.79
N ALA A 18 31.48 22.65 24.50
CA ALA A 18 30.27 22.09 23.88
C ALA A 18 29.58 23.11 22.96
N THR A 19 29.57 24.39 23.36
CA THR A 19 29.03 25.48 22.54
C THR A 19 29.90 25.73 21.31
N LEU A 20 31.24 25.70 21.47
CA LEU A 20 32.20 25.81 20.37
C LEU A 20 32.06 24.64 19.40
N VAL A 21 31.96 23.40 19.87
CA VAL A 21 31.73 22.22 19.02
C VAL A 21 30.37 22.31 18.30
N ALA A 22 29.31 22.74 19.00
CA ALA A 22 27.98 22.91 18.41
C ALA A 22 27.95 24.03 17.34
N THR A 23 28.68 25.13 17.56
CA THR A 23 28.70 26.30 16.65
C THR A 23 29.74 26.19 15.54
N SER A 24 30.89 25.53 15.76
CA SER A 24 31.93 25.32 14.75
C SER A 24 31.61 24.16 13.81
N ALA A 25 30.85 23.16 14.27
CA ALA A 25 30.31 22.12 13.39
C ALA A 25 29.23 22.66 12.42
N GLY A 26 28.69 23.86 12.67
CA GLY A 26 27.70 24.53 11.81
C GLY A 26 28.25 25.14 10.52
N CYS A 27 29.57 25.21 10.33
CA CYS A 27 30.19 25.71 9.09
C CYS A 27 30.87 24.63 8.24
N GLY A 28 30.97 23.39 8.74
CA GLY A 28 31.57 22.27 8.02
C GLY A 28 30.46 21.43 7.38
N ALA A 29 30.46 21.34 6.05
CA ALA A 29 29.57 20.50 5.25
C ALA A 29 29.15 19.21 5.99
N MET A 30 27.90 19.16 6.46
CA MET A 30 27.31 17.90 6.91
C MET A 30 27.24 16.98 5.70
N ILE A 31 28.17 16.03 5.65
CA ILE A 31 28.28 15.03 4.61
C ILE A 31 26.96 14.25 4.59
N ASP A 32 26.33 14.24 3.43
CA ASP A 32 25.06 13.57 3.20
C ASP A 32 25.29 12.06 3.09
N THR A 33 25.43 11.39 4.22
CA THR A 33 25.55 9.93 4.24
C THR A 33 24.33 9.27 3.61
N ALA A 34 23.12 9.82 3.78
CA ALA A 34 21.91 9.26 3.15
C ALA A 34 21.91 9.38 1.62
N TYR A 35 22.37 10.51 1.07
CA TYR A 35 22.50 10.73 -0.38
C TYR A 35 23.69 9.98 -0.98
N LEU A 36 24.76 9.75 -0.22
CA LEU A 36 25.94 8.99 -0.65
C LEU A 36 25.74 7.46 -0.59
N LEU A 37 24.80 6.97 0.23
CA LEU A 37 24.56 5.54 0.41
C LEU A 37 23.56 4.94 -0.60
N GLY A 38 22.82 5.77 -1.35
CA GLY A 38 21.91 5.33 -2.41
C GLY A 38 22.43 5.66 -3.81
N ASP A 39 22.01 4.91 -4.83
CA ASP A 39 22.30 5.23 -6.24
C ASP A 39 21.53 6.45 -6.77
N GLY A 40 20.71 7.07 -5.89
CA GLY A 40 19.86 8.23 -6.18
C GLY A 40 18.73 7.92 -7.15
N ARG A 41 18.38 6.64 -7.36
CA ARG A 41 17.32 6.23 -8.28
C ARG A 41 16.11 5.71 -7.53
N ARG A 42 14.93 6.06 -8.06
CA ARG A 42 13.63 5.55 -7.63
C ARG A 42 12.95 4.93 -8.84
N HIS A 43 12.51 3.69 -8.70
CA HIS A 43 11.80 2.97 -9.75
C HIS A 43 10.31 2.91 -9.42
N GLU A 44 9.48 3.19 -10.41
CA GLU A 44 8.03 3.06 -10.32
C GLU A 44 7.53 2.29 -11.52
N SER A 45 6.58 1.38 -11.31
CA SER A 45 5.85 0.71 -12.38
C SER A 45 4.43 1.23 -12.36
N THR A 46 3.98 1.78 -13.49
CA THR A 46 2.59 2.21 -13.66
C THR A 46 2.00 1.52 -14.86
N GLU A 47 0.75 1.07 -14.73
CA GLU A 47 -0.01 0.52 -15.85
C GLU A 47 -0.53 1.66 -16.72
N GLU A 48 -0.30 1.57 -18.03
CA GLU A 48 -0.90 2.46 -19.03
C GLU A 48 -1.82 1.67 -19.95
N ARG A 49 -2.86 2.35 -20.47
CA ARG A 49 -3.94 1.75 -21.24
C ARG A 49 -4.26 2.62 -22.45
N ARG A 50 -4.59 1.98 -23.58
CA ARG A 50 -5.07 2.66 -24.78
C ARG A 50 -6.19 1.86 -25.45
N PRO A 51 -7.34 2.48 -25.76
CA PRO A 51 -8.43 1.77 -26.42
C PRO A 51 -8.04 1.34 -27.84
N THR A 52 -8.54 0.18 -28.24
CA THR A 52 -8.55 -0.28 -29.63
C THR A 52 -9.90 0.03 -30.29
N ALA A 53 -10.07 -0.34 -31.56
CA ALA A 53 -11.37 -0.26 -32.24
C ALA A 53 -12.25 -1.50 -32.01
N GLU A 54 -11.72 -2.56 -31.39
CA GLU A 54 -12.46 -3.81 -31.14
C GLU A 54 -13.37 -3.66 -29.91
N GLN A 55 -14.54 -4.30 -29.98
CA GLN A 55 -15.50 -4.37 -28.88
C GLN A 55 -15.90 -5.82 -28.66
N ARG A 56 -16.20 -6.16 -27.41
CA ARG A 56 -16.66 -7.48 -27.00
C ARG A 56 -17.91 -7.34 -26.14
N THR A 57 -18.94 -8.08 -26.49
CA THR A 57 -20.18 -8.20 -25.73
C THR A 57 -20.22 -9.57 -25.07
N ARG A 58 -20.54 -9.61 -23.78
CA ARG A 58 -20.66 -10.86 -23.01
C ARG A 58 -21.53 -10.67 -21.78
N ILE A 59 -21.95 -11.78 -21.20
CA ILE A 59 -22.63 -11.80 -19.90
C ILE A 59 -21.57 -11.73 -18.80
N GLU A 60 -21.63 -10.69 -17.98
CA GLU A 60 -20.82 -10.57 -16.76
C GLU A 60 -21.68 -10.85 -15.54
N HIS A 61 -21.07 -11.52 -14.56
CA HIS A 61 -21.74 -11.96 -13.35
C HIS A 61 -21.26 -11.09 -12.19
N GLN A 62 -22.21 -10.54 -11.43
CA GLN A 62 -21.92 -9.79 -10.22
C GLN A 62 -22.72 -10.36 -9.06
N ALA A 63 -22.19 -10.30 -7.85
CA ALA A 63 -22.93 -10.65 -6.65
C ALA A 63 -22.92 -9.50 -5.66
N THR A 64 -24.09 -9.21 -5.09
CA THR A 64 -24.23 -8.28 -3.98
C THR A 64 -24.48 -9.04 -2.69
N VAL A 65 -23.99 -8.50 -1.58
CA VAL A 65 -24.10 -9.12 -0.26
C VAL A 65 -25.31 -8.53 0.46
N THR A 66 -26.24 -9.37 0.89
CA THR A 66 -27.40 -8.95 1.70
C THR A 66 -26.98 -8.66 3.14
N ALA A 67 -27.86 -8.04 3.92
CA ALA A 67 -27.65 -7.84 5.36
C ALA A 67 -27.47 -9.17 6.13
N ALA A 68 -28.04 -10.27 5.64
CA ALA A 68 -27.90 -11.60 6.23
C ALA A 68 -26.57 -12.29 5.82
N GLY A 69 -25.78 -11.69 4.93
CA GLY A 69 -24.56 -12.28 4.40
C GLY A 69 -24.80 -13.31 3.29
N ASP A 70 -25.98 -13.30 2.67
CA ASP A 70 -26.28 -14.07 1.45
C ASP A 70 -25.80 -13.31 0.21
N LEU A 71 -25.54 -14.03 -0.87
CA LEU A 71 -25.13 -13.50 -2.16
C LEU A 71 -26.30 -13.49 -3.12
N VAL A 72 -26.64 -12.32 -3.67
CA VAL A 72 -27.62 -12.19 -4.75
C VAL A 72 -26.87 -12.02 -6.06
N LEU A 73 -26.97 -13.03 -6.93
CA LEU A 73 -26.36 -13.05 -8.24
C LEU A 73 -27.19 -12.21 -9.23
N THR A 74 -26.52 -11.31 -9.94
CA THR A 74 -27.07 -10.53 -11.04
C THR A 74 -26.22 -10.75 -12.28
N CYS A 75 -26.87 -10.85 -13.44
CA CYS A 75 -26.22 -10.96 -14.74
C CYS A 75 -26.53 -9.75 -15.58
N GLU A 76 -25.49 -9.21 -16.22
CA GLU A 76 -25.63 -8.10 -17.15
C GLU A 76 -24.90 -8.44 -18.44
N GLU A 77 -25.56 -8.23 -19.56
CA GLU A 77 -24.89 -8.20 -20.84
C GLU A 77 -24.15 -6.87 -20.96
N ARG A 78 -22.82 -6.92 -21.06
CA ARG A 78 -21.96 -5.74 -21.12
C ARG A 78 -21.12 -5.76 -22.38
N THR A 79 -21.11 -4.62 -23.07
CA THR A 79 -20.23 -4.35 -24.19
C THR A 79 -19.06 -3.51 -23.70
N ARG A 80 -17.85 -4.02 -23.83
CA ARG A 80 -16.59 -3.34 -23.44
C ARG A 80 -15.70 -3.17 -24.66
N THR A 81 -14.96 -2.06 -24.67
CA THR A 81 -13.87 -1.86 -25.64
C THR A 81 -12.71 -2.76 -25.26
N VAL A 82 -12.00 -3.34 -26.23
CA VAL A 82 -10.72 -4.00 -25.98
C VAL A 82 -9.64 -2.92 -25.88
N GLU A 83 -8.84 -2.95 -24.83
CA GLU A 83 -7.75 -2.01 -24.58
C GLU A 83 -6.40 -2.72 -24.70
N ARG A 84 -5.40 -2.01 -25.23
CA ARG A 84 -3.99 -2.38 -25.07
C ARG A 84 -3.51 -1.86 -23.73
N THR A 85 -3.03 -2.76 -22.89
CA THR A 85 -2.48 -2.47 -21.58
C THR A 85 -1.00 -2.85 -21.57
N TRP A 86 -0.14 -2.00 -20.98
CA TRP A 86 1.27 -2.32 -20.76
C TRP A 86 1.76 -1.71 -19.45
N GLN A 87 2.75 -2.34 -18.83
CA GLN A 87 3.45 -1.78 -17.68
C GLN A 87 4.52 -0.81 -18.18
N VAL A 88 4.60 0.37 -17.60
CA VAL A 88 5.65 1.34 -17.89
C VAL A 88 6.56 1.43 -16.69
N HIS A 89 7.81 1.00 -16.87
CA HIS A 89 8.85 1.14 -15.87
C HIS A 89 9.49 2.52 -16.00
N LYS A 90 9.24 3.35 -14.98
CA LYS A 90 9.77 4.71 -14.86
C LYS A 90 10.92 4.70 -13.88
N THR A 91 12.06 5.21 -14.32
CA THR A 91 13.21 5.46 -13.45
C THR A 91 13.32 6.96 -13.24
N PHE A 92 13.19 7.37 -12.00
CA PHE A 92 13.40 8.73 -11.55
C PHE A 92 14.79 8.85 -10.92
N LYS A 93 15.51 9.91 -11.26
CA LYS A 93 16.78 10.26 -10.64
C LYS A 93 16.56 11.44 -9.71
N GLN A 94 16.97 11.30 -8.46
CA GLN A 94 17.02 12.41 -7.53
C GLN A 94 17.99 13.47 -8.05
N ARG A 95 17.51 14.71 -8.17
CA ARG A 95 18.37 15.84 -8.47
C ARG A 95 19.08 16.23 -7.19
N GLY A 96 20.42 16.14 -7.19
CA GLY A 96 21.21 16.67 -6.08
C GLY A 96 20.96 18.17 -5.90
N GLY A 97 21.07 18.63 -4.66
CA GLY A 97 20.91 20.02 -4.27
C GLY A 97 19.47 20.43 -3.93
N TYR A 98 19.37 21.56 -3.24
CA TYR A 98 18.10 22.12 -2.76
C TYR A 98 17.53 23.13 -3.76
N ASP A 99 16.24 23.39 -3.68
CA ASP A 99 15.71 24.63 -4.24
C ASP A 99 16.36 25.84 -3.52
N ARG A 100 16.55 26.94 -4.24
CA ARG A 100 17.21 28.15 -3.72
C ARG A 100 16.49 28.72 -2.49
N GLY A 101 15.15 28.63 -2.48
CA GLY A 101 14.32 29.01 -1.34
C GLY A 101 14.54 28.10 -0.12
N THR A 102 14.69 26.80 -0.35
CA THR A 102 15.01 25.81 0.68
C THR A 102 16.41 25.99 1.23
N TYR A 103 17.42 26.30 0.42
CA TYR A 103 18.78 26.54 0.91
C TYR A 103 18.85 27.75 1.86
N LEU A 104 18.17 28.85 1.51
CA LEU A 104 18.05 30.03 2.37
C LEU A 104 17.27 29.73 3.65
N GLY A 105 16.15 29.00 3.55
CA GLY A 105 15.39 28.52 4.70
C GLY A 105 16.22 27.63 5.62
N ALA A 106 16.93 26.65 5.06
CA ALA A 106 17.77 25.70 5.78
C ALA A 106 18.96 26.39 6.47
N ALA A 107 19.61 27.38 5.84
CA ALA A 107 20.66 28.17 6.47
C ALA A 107 20.14 29.01 7.65
N SER A 108 18.96 29.62 7.49
CA SER A 108 18.30 30.42 8.53
C SER A 108 17.88 29.56 9.73
N VAL A 109 17.31 28.40 9.44
CA VAL A 109 16.87 27.40 10.42
C VAL A 109 18.09 26.79 11.12
N SER A 110 19.19 26.51 10.41
CA SER A 110 20.43 26.02 11.03
C SER A 110 21.00 26.99 12.06
N GLY A 111 21.04 28.29 11.75
CA GLY A 111 21.48 29.31 12.71
C GLY A 111 20.58 29.36 13.95
N LEU A 112 19.26 29.31 13.75
CA LEU A 112 18.28 29.37 14.84
C LEU A 112 18.29 28.11 15.71
N PHE A 113 18.31 26.92 15.11
CA PHE A 113 18.29 25.64 15.81
C PHE A 113 19.62 25.35 16.51
N THR A 114 20.76 25.74 15.94
CA THR A 114 22.05 25.62 16.62
C THR A 114 22.10 26.51 17.87
N MET A 115 21.51 27.71 17.80
CA MET A 115 21.37 28.60 18.96
C MET A 115 20.42 28.04 20.03
N ILE A 116 19.27 27.48 19.62
CA ILE A 116 18.27 26.91 20.53
C ILE A 116 18.79 25.62 21.19
N ILE A 117 19.33 24.68 20.39
CA ILE A 117 19.85 23.40 20.87
C ILE A 117 21.12 23.63 21.69
N GLY A 118 22.03 24.51 21.24
CA GLY A 118 23.22 24.90 21.99
C GLY A 118 22.86 25.59 23.32
N GLY A 119 21.87 26.49 23.31
CA GLY A 119 21.37 27.16 24.51
C GLY A 119 20.68 26.21 25.49
N ALA A 120 19.87 25.27 25.00
CA ALA A 120 19.24 24.24 25.81
C ALA A 120 20.27 23.26 26.40
N ALA A 121 21.26 22.84 25.60
CA ALA A 121 22.36 21.99 26.06
C ALA A 121 23.17 22.69 27.16
N LEU A 122 23.49 23.97 26.99
CA LEU A 122 24.16 24.79 28.00
C LEU A 122 23.31 24.95 29.27
N GLY A 123 22.01 25.18 29.12
CA GLY A 123 21.05 25.29 30.23
C GLY A 123 20.92 23.99 31.04
N ILE A 124 20.82 22.84 30.37
CA ILE A 124 20.77 21.51 31.01
C ILE A 124 22.10 21.23 31.74
N CYS A 125 23.23 21.55 31.09
CA CYS A 125 24.57 21.43 31.68
C CYS A 125 24.81 22.26 32.94
N LEU A 126 24.14 23.41 33.03
CA LEU A 126 24.28 24.32 34.16
C LEU A 126 23.23 24.08 35.26
N SER A 127 22.14 23.36 34.97
CA SER A 127 20.98 23.24 35.88
C SER A 127 20.76 21.86 36.50
N GLN A 128 21.28 20.76 35.94
CA GLN A 128 21.06 19.42 36.48
C GLN A 128 22.37 18.69 36.83
N ASP A 129 22.41 18.09 38.03
CA ASP A 129 23.55 17.29 38.50
C ASP A 129 23.47 15.81 38.07
N ASP A 130 22.29 15.32 37.63
CA ASP A 130 22.04 13.91 37.30
C ASP A 130 22.27 13.54 35.83
N VAL A 131 22.23 14.52 34.91
CA VAL A 131 22.56 14.31 33.48
C VAL A 131 23.95 14.85 33.23
N SER A 132 24.94 13.96 33.06
CA SER A 132 26.30 14.44 32.83
C SER A 132 26.36 15.20 31.50
N CYS A 133 26.92 16.41 31.53
CA CYS A 133 27.17 17.26 30.35
C CYS A 133 27.75 16.52 29.14
N TRP A 134 28.47 15.43 29.42
CA TRP A 134 29.02 14.54 28.42
C TRP A 134 27.92 13.90 27.55
N HIS A 135 26.84 13.37 28.13
CA HIS A 135 25.76 12.76 27.35
C HIS A 135 25.06 13.78 26.45
N VAL A 136 24.84 14.99 26.95
CA VAL A 136 24.24 16.09 26.17
C VAL A 136 25.17 16.51 25.02
N ALA A 137 26.48 16.59 25.28
CA ALA A 137 27.47 16.88 24.25
C ALA A 137 27.53 15.82 23.14
N TRP A 138 27.30 14.54 23.46
CA TRP A 138 27.26 13.44 22.48
C TRP A 138 25.92 13.31 21.75
N ALA A 139 24.79 13.64 22.40
CA ALA A 139 23.47 13.57 21.78
C ALA A 139 23.17 14.76 20.85
N THR A 140 23.80 15.91 21.10
CA THR A 140 23.57 17.15 20.34
C THR A 140 23.89 17.00 18.84
N PRO A 141 25.05 16.42 18.42
CA PRO A 141 25.32 16.15 17.00
C PRO A 141 24.25 15.26 16.34
N TYR A 142 23.74 14.25 17.05
CA TYR A 142 22.72 13.35 16.51
C TYR A 142 21.37 14.06 16.33
N ALA A 143 20.95 14.87 17.31
CA ALA A 143 19.72 15.65 17.19
C ALA A 143 19.79 16.66 16.04
N LEU A 144 20.94 17.31 15.86
CA LEU A 144 21.18 18.21 14.73
C LEU A 144 21.12 17.44 13.40
N ASP A 145 21.69 16.24 13.33
CA ASP A 145 21.67 15.42 12.11
C ASP A 145 20.26 14.94 11.73
N VAL A 146 19.42 14.56 12.70
CA VAL A 146 18.01 14.18 12.47
C VAL A 146 17.18 15.35 11.97
N VAL A 147 17.27 16.51 12.64
CA VAL A 147 16.54 17.73 12.22
C VAL A 147 16.99 18.16 10.83
N TRP A 148 18.30 18.13 10.57
CA TRP A 148 18.86 18.46 9.29
C TRP A 148 18.38 17.50 8.20
N SER A 149 18.41 16.19 8.45
CA SER A 149 17.87 15.18 7.54
C SER A 149 16.38 15.42 7.20
N GLY A 150 15.57 15.85 8.17
CA GLY A 150 14.16 16.20 7.95
C GLY A 150 13.98 17.43 7.04
N ILE A 151 14.74 18.50 7.28
CA ILE A 151 14.70 19.73 6.44
C ILE A 151 15.12 19.40 5.00
N ARG A 152 16.11 18.53 4.83
CA ARG A 152 16.54 18.09 3.50
C ARG A 152 15.49 17.26 2.79
N ALA A 153 14.88 16.31 3.50
CA ALA A 153 13.83 15.45 2.94
C ALA A 153 12.63 16.27 2.46
N GLY A 154 12.23 17.30 3.23
CA GLY A 154 11.16 18.22 2.84
C GLY A 154 11.54 19.27 1.79
N GLY A 155 12.84 19.42 1.50
CA GLY A 155 13.40 20.50 0.70
C GLY A 155 14.13 20.07 -0.57
N ALA A 156 14.22 18.76 -0.80
CA ALA A 156 14.82 18.16 -1.98
C ALA A 156 14.02 18.56 -3.23
N ARG A 157 14.73 18.76 -4.34
CA ARG A 157 14.06 19.00 -5.63
C ARG A 157 13.31 17.75 -6.06
N ASP A 158 12.21 17.96 -6.77
CA ASP A 158 11.46 16.85 -7.35
C ASP A 158 12.37 15.98 -8.23
N PRO A 159 12.27 14.65 -8.08
CA PRO A 159 13.07 13.73 -8.85
C PRO A 159 12.62 13.78 -10.32
N VAL A 160 13.57 13.60 -11.24
CA VAL A 160 13.27 13.72 -12.66
C VAL A 160 13.30 12.38 -13.35
N LEU A 161 12.31 12.18 -14.21
CA LEU A 161 12.20 10.99 -15.05
C LEU A 161 13.41 10.94 -16.00
N VAL A 162 14.25 9.93 -15.84
CA VAL A 162 15.46 9.72 -16.65
C VAL A 162 15.35 8.53 -17.59
N ALA A 163 14.49 7.56 -17.27
CA ALA A 163 14.18 6.46 -18.17
C ALA A 163 12.70 6.10 -18.09
N ARG A 164 12.14 5.71 -19.23
CA ARG A 164 10.77 5.21 -19.37
C ARG A 164 10.80 4.05 -20.34
N GLU A 165 10.64 2.85 -19.82
CA GLU A 165 10.73 1.62 -20.59
C GLU A 165 9.35 0.96 -20.64
N PRO A 166 8.70 0.88 -21.81
CA PRO A 166 7.46 0.17 -21.95
C PRO A 166 7.73 -1.34 -21.89
N GLY A 167 6.99 -2.04 -21.05
CA GLY A 167 6.90 -3.49 -21.04
C GLY A 167 6.08 -4.03 -22.22
N PRO A 168 5.91 -5.35 -22.30
CA PRO A 168 5.14 -5.98 -23.37
C PRO A 168 3.66 -5.55 -23.30
N GLU A 169 3.10 -5.24 -24.46
CA GLU A 169 1.66 -5.00 -24.62
C GLU A 169 0.87 -6.30 -24.44
N ARG A 170 -0.30 -6.19 -23.82
CA ARG A 170 -1.33 -7.22 -23.78
C ARG A 170 -2.71 -6.59 -24.00
N LEU A 171 -3.64 -7.37 -24.51
CA LEU A 171 -5.05 -6.99 -24.67
C LEU A 171 -5.81 -7.33 -23.39
N GLU A 172 -6.65 -6.41 -22.94
CA GLU A 172 -7.58 -6.59 -21.81
C GLU A 172 -8.93 -5.97 -22.17
N LEU A 173 -9.99 -6.39 -21.48
CA LEU A 173 -11.27 -5.68 -21.57
C LEU A 173 -11.20 -4.37 -20.79
N GLY A 174 -11.70 -3.30 -21.40
CA GLY A 174 -11.76 -1.98 -20.78
C GLY A 174 -12.59 -1.99 -19.50
N ARG A 175 -12.17 -1.22 -18.49
CA ARG A 175 -12.76 -1.26 -17.13
C ARG A 175 -14.18 -0.68 -17.07
N THR A 176 -14.55 0.20 -18.00
CA THR A 176 -15.86 0.81 -18.04
C THR A 176 -16.65 0.23 -19.22
N PRO A 177 -17.85 -0.34 -18.99
CA PRO A 177 -18.69 -0.79 -20.10
C PRO A 177 -19.18 0.40 -20.93
N MET A 178 -19.24 0.21 -22.25
CA MET A 178 -19.81 1.17 -23.19
C MET A 178 -21.33 1.07 -23.25
N ALA A 179 -21.86 -0.14 -23.05
CA ALA A 179 -23.28 -0.42 -22.98
C ALA A 179 -23.51 -1.56 -21.98
N GLN A 180 -24.66 -1.53 -21.30
CA GLN A 180 -25.07 -2.54 -20.34
C GLN A 180 -26.59 -2.78 -20.44
N ALA A 181 -27.00 -4.04 -20.40
CA ALA A 181 -28.40 -4.45 -20.38
C ALA A 181 -28.60 -5.59 -19.37
N PRO A 182 -29.73 -5.63 -18.65
CA PRO A 182 -30.05 -6.76 -17.78
C PRO A 182 -30.11 -8.07 -18.57
N ALA A 183 -29.48 -9.12 -18.03
CA ALA A 183 -29.50 -10.45 -18.61
C ALA A 183 -30.04 -11.47 -17.60
N VAL A 184 -30.52 -12.61 -18.10
CA VAL A 184 -30.93 -13.74 -17.24
C VAL A 184 -29.67 -14.54 -16.88
N CYS A 185 -29.62 -15.08 -15.66
CA CYS A 185 -28.63 -16.08 -15.23
C CYS A 185 -29.23 -17.50 -15.31
N PRO A 186 -29.44 -18.09 -16.50
CA PRO A 186 -30.14 -19.37 -16.58
C PRO A 186 -29.27 -20.51 -16.03
N GLY A 187 -29.81 -21.27 -15.07
CA GLY A 187 -29.21 -22.52 -14.60
C GLY A 187 -27.86 -22.37 -13.87
N THR A 188 -27.51 -21.15 -13.44
CA THR A 188 -26.19 -20.87 -12.88
C THR A 188 -26.08 -21.37 -11.43
N SER A 189 -25.02 -22.14 -11.15
CA SER A 189 -24.62 -22.47 -9.78
C SER A 189 -23.43 -21.62 -9.37
N LEU A 190 -23.28 -21.33 -8.06
CA LEU A 190 -22.11 -20.63 -7.55
C LEU A 190 -21.15 -21.60 -6.86
N VAL A 191 -19.86 -21.48 -7.19
CA VAL A 191 -18.79 -22.25 -6.54
C VAL A 191 -17.67 -21.32 -6.10
N VAL A 192 -17.04 -21.67 -4.99
CA VAL A 192 -15.82 -21.02 -4.49
C VAL A 192 -14.64 -21.93 -4.76
N GLY A 193 -13.58 -21.39 -5.33
CA GLY A 193 -12.33 -22.12 -5.47
C GLY A 193 -11.43 -21.55 -6.55
N PHE A 194 -10.55 -22.40 -7.05
CA PHE A 194 -9.77 -22.11 -8.25
C PHE A 194 -10.57 -22.53 -9.48
N ALA A 195 -10.25 -21.91 -10.62
CA ALA A 195 -10.73 -22.35 -11.91
C ALA A 195 -9.53 -22.58 -12.84
N THR A 196 -9.63 -23.62 -13.66
CA THR A 196 -8.59 -24.03 -14.61
C THR A 196 -9.09 -23.85 -16.04
N GLY A 197 -8.19 -23.47 -16.93
CA GLY A 197 -8.50 -23.16 -18.33
C GLY A 197 -8.18 -21.70 -18.66
N PRO A 198 -8.31 -21.33 -19.95
CA PRO A 198 -7.93 -20.00 -20.41
C PRO A 198 -8.74 -18.92 -19.67
N SER A 199 -8.08 -17.82 -19.32
CA SER A 199 -8.76 -16.57 -18.97
C SER A 199 -9.28 -15.85 -20.20
N ASP A 200 -10.19 -14.90 -20.01
CA ASP A 200 -10.59 -13.98 -21.08
C ASP A 200 -9.37 -13.22 -21.64
N ASP A 201 -8.44 -12.84 -20.76
CA ASP A 201 -7.19 -12.19 -21.16
C ASP A 201 -6.32 -13.16 -21.98
N ASP A 202 -6.25 -14.44 -21.61
CA ASP A 202 -5.55 -15.47 -22.36
C ASP A 202 -6.16 -15.66 -23.75
N GLU A 203 -7.49 -15.69 -23.86
CA GLU A 203 -8.18 -15.77 -25.15
C GLU A 203 -7.92 -14.55 -26.02
N LEU A 204 -8.02 -13.33 -25.45
CA LEU A 204 -7.75 -12.08 -26.16
C LEU A 204 -6.31 -12.01 -26.66
N ASN A 205 -5.35 -12.53 -25.88
CA ASN A 205 -3.94 -12.52 -26.24
C ASN A 205 -3.48 -13.75 -27.02
N GLY A 206 -4.38 -14.69 -27.35
CA GLY A 206 -4.05 -15.94 -28.04
C GLY A 206 -3.14 -16.86 -27.22
N ARG A 207 -3.15 -16.75 -25.89
CA ARG A 207 -2.30 -17.48 -24.94
C ARG A 207 -3.12 -18.49 -24.14
N GLY A 208 -3.68 -19.52 -24.76
CA GLY A 208 -4.50 -20.49 -24.02
C GLY A 208 -4.71 -21.81 -24.74
N GLY A 209 -5.07 -22.84 -23.97
CA GLY A 209 -5.64 -24.07 -24.52
C GLY A 209 -7.06 -23.85 -25.06
N THR A 210 -7.59 -24.82 -25.77
CA THR A 210 -8.96 -24.76 -26.30
C THR A 210 -9.99 -25.13 -25.23
N GLY A 211 -11.06 -24.34 -25.11
CA GLY A 211 -12.25 -24.67 -24.33
C GLY A 211 -12.50 -23.77 -23.13
N PRO A 212 -13.70 -23.84 -22.53
CA PRO A 212 -14.07 -22.95 -21.44
C PRO A 212 -13.27 -23.23 -20.17
N ARG A 213 -13.11 -22.20 -19.36
CA ARG A 213 -12.66 -22.33 -17.99
C ARG A 213 -13.63 -23.20 -17.20
N ARG A 214 -13.11 -24.04 -16.30
CA ARG A 214 -13.91 -24.92 -15.43
C ARG A 214 -13.45 -24.83 -13.98
N PRO A 215 -14.33 -25.10 -13.00
CA PRO A 215 -13.91 -25.20 -11.60
C PRO A 215 -12.83 -26.27 -11.43
N ALA A 216 -11.78 -25.95 -10.69
CA ALA A 216 -10.74 -26.91 -10.35
C ALA A 216 -11.31 -27.98 -9.39
N PRO A 217 -10.71 -29.19 -9.35
CA PRO A 217 -11.02 -30.16 -8.30
C PRO A 217 -10.89 -29.53 -6.91
N GLY A 218 -11.90 -29.71 -6.05
CA GLY A 218 -11.96 -29.10 -4.73
C GLY A 218 -12.64 -27.73 -4.68
N ALA A 219 -13.18 -27.22 -5.81
CA ALA A 219 -14.12 -26.11 -5.76
C ALA A 219 -15.41 -26.52 -5.01
N ALA A 220 -15.82 -25.71 -4.04
CA ALA A 220 -16.93 -25.99 -3.16
C ALA A 220 -18.17 -25.18 -3.57
N ALA A 221 -19.30 -25.86 -3.74
CA ALA A 221 -20.55 -25.22 -4.14
C ALA A 221 -21.19 -24.42 -3.00
N LEU A 222 -21.80 -23.30 -3.36
CA LEU A 222 -22.71 -22.58 -2.47
C LEU A 222 -24.11 -23.17 -2.57
N LEU A 223 -24.85 -23.07 -1.47
CA LEU A 223 -26.22 -23.57 -1.43
C LEU A 223 -27.19 -22.51 -1.94
N PRO A 224 -28.06 -22.81 -2.91
CA PRO A 224 -29.12 -21.91 -3.29
C PRO A 224 -30.11 -21.77 -2.14
N THR A 225 -30.68 -20.58 -1.99
CA THR A 225 -31.77 -20.31 -1.06
C THR A 225 -33.13 -20.49 -1.76
N ALA A 226 -34.22 -20.30 -1.02
CA ALA A 226 -35.57 -20.30 -1.61
C ALA A 226 -35.80 -19.12 -2.57
N ALA A 227 -35.04 -18.02 -2.43
CA ALA A 227 -35.10 -16.90 -3.35
C ALA A 227 -34.24 -17.18 -4.58
N ALA A 228 -34.84 -17.08 -5.77
CA ALA A 228 -34.14 -17.32 -7.04
C ALA A 228 -32.90 -16.41 -7.16
N GLY A 229 -31.79 -16.98 -7.63
CA GLY A 229 -30.52 -16.26 -7.79
C GLY A 229 -29.82 -15.87 -6.49
N THR A 230 -30.32 -16.32 -5.33
CA THR A 230 -29.72 -16.03 -4.02
C THR A 230 -29.07 -17.27 -3.43
N PHE A 231 -27.83 -17.13 -2.95
CA PHE A 231 -27.00 -18.21 -2.44
C PHE A 231 -26.48 -17.90 -1.05
N THR A 232 -26.33 -18.90 -0.19
CA THR A 232 -25.85 -18.73 1.18
C THR A 232 -24.48 -19.35 1.42
N LEU A 233 -23.66 -18.63 2.18
CA LEU A 233 -22.37 -19.12 2.70
C LEU A 233 -22.53 -19.85 4.03
N ALA A 234 -23.55 -19.51 4.82
CA ALA A 234 -23.72 -20.02 6.18
C ALA A 234 -23.91 -21.54 6.22
N GLY A 235 -24.57 -22.10 5.20
CA GLY A 235 -24.77 -23.54 5.03
C GLY A 235 -23.64 -24.26 4.28
N ALA A 236 -22.58 -23.56 3.87
CA ALA A 236 -21.51 -24.09 3.03
C ALA A 236 -20.13 -23.90 3.70
N PRO A 237 -19.83 -24.62 4.79
CA PRO A 237 -18.60 -24.41 5.57
C PRO A 237 -17.32 -24.68 4.76
N GLU A 238 -17.36 -25.63 3.83
CA GLU A 238 -16.23 -25.91 2.93
C GLU A 238 -15.97 -24.74 1.97
N ALA A 239 -17.03 -24.16 1.40
CA ALA A 239 -16.93 -22.98 0.55
C ALA A 239 -16.46 -21.75 1.34
N LEU A 240 -17.00 -21.56 2.54
CA LEU A 240 -16.59 -20.48 3.43
C LEU A 240 -15.10 -20.57 3.79
N ALA A 241 -14.62 -21.76 4.16
CA ALA A 241 -13.21 -21.99 4.47
C ALA A 241 -12.32 -21.80 3.23
N ALA A 242 -12.71 -22.39 2.08
CA ALA A 242 -11.98 -22.24 0.82
C ALA A 242 -11.86 -20.77 0.41
N TRP A 243 -12.92 -19.99 0.58
CA TRP A 243 -12.93 -18.57 0.21
C TRP A 243 -12.07 -17.69 1.11
N THR A 244 -11.43 -18.22 2.15
CA THR A 244 -10.40 -17.49 2.91
C THR A 244 -9.00 -17.65 2.31
N GLY A 245 -8.81 -18.56 1.36
CA GLY A 245 -7.53 -18.83 0.70
C GLY A 245 -7.02 -17.68 -0.18
N ALA A 246 -5.71 -17.57 -0.33
CA ALA A 246 -5.12 -16.66 -1.31
C ALA A 246 -5.41 -17.18 -2.72
N GLY A 247 -5.84 -16.29 -3.63
CA GLY A 247 -6.09 -16.62 -5.03
C GLY A 247 -7.39 -17.39 -5.34
N THR A 248 -8.21 -17.72 -4.34
CA THR A 248 -9.54 -18.31 -4.57
C THR A 248 -10.55 -17.26 -5.02
N GLY A 249 -11.32 -17.58 -6.05
CA GLY A 249 -12.40 -16.72 -6.58
C GLY A 249 -13.79 -17.30 -6.33
N LEU A 250 -14.80 -16.46 -6.57
CA LEU A 250 -16.19 -16.88 -6.72
C LEU A 250 -16.50 -17.04 -8.21
N TRP A 251 -17.12 -18.14 -8.57
CA TRP A 251 -17.40 -18.50 -9.96
C TRP A 251 -18.86 -18.86 -10.15
N ALA A 252 -19.46 -18.32 -11.21
CA ALA A 252 -20.74 -18.71 -11.76
C ALA A 252 -20.50 -19.84 -12.76
N VAL A 253 -21.11 -20.99 -12.53
CA VAL A 253 -20.99 -22.17 -13.41
C VAL A 253 -22.29 -22.33 -14.17
N ASP A 254 -22.22 -22.23 -15.50
CA ASP A 254 -23.37 -22.41 -16.38
C ASP A 254 -23.74 -23.89 -16.58
N ALA A 255 -24.79 -24.13 -17.37
CA ALA A 255 -25.30 -25.48 -17.63
C ALA A 255 -24.29 -26.37 -18.38
N GLU A 256 -23.40 -25.75 -19.15
CA GLU A 256 -22.31 -26.39 -19.90
C GLU A 256 -21.08 -26.66 -19.02
N GLY A 257 -21.09 -26.19 -17.77
CA GLY A 257 -20.03 -26.37 -16.80
C GLY A 257 -18.88 -25.37 -16.96
N ALA A 258 -19.05 -24.31 -17.73
CA ALA A 258 -18.08 -23.23 -17.85
C ALA A 258 -18.17 -22.30 -16.64
N ALA A 259 -17.00 -21.95 -16.09
CA ALA A 259 -16.87 -21.10 -14.92
C ALA A 259 -16.53 -19.66 -15.33
N HIS A 260 -17.44 -18.76 -14.98
CA HIS A 260 -17.37 -17.32 -15.20
C HIS A 260 -17.04 -16.61 -13.89
N PRO A 261 -16.06 -15.68 -13.87
CA PRO A 261 -15.73 -14.96 -12.64
C PRO A 261 -16.92 -14.10 -12.19
N VAL A 262 -17.20 -14.11 -10.88
CA VAL A 262 -18.22 -13.26 -10.28
C VAL A 262 -17.56 -12.10 -9.55
N GLU A 263 -17.91 -10.88 -9.93
CA GLU A 263 -17.46 -9.69 -9.23
C GLU A 263 -18.23 -9.51 -7.92
N VAL A 264 -17.53 -9.49 -6.80
CA VAL A 264 -18.11 -9.34 -5.46
C VAL A 264 -17.08 -8.76 -4.49
N ASP A 265 -17.53 -7.93 -3.55
CA ASP A 265 -16.71 -7.57 -2.39
C ASP A 265 -16.60 -8.78 -1.46
N ARG A 266 -15.50 -9.53 -1.63
CA ARG A 266 -15.17 -10.69 -0.80
C ARG A 266 -15.14 -10.36 0.69
N CYS A 267 -14.68 -9.18 1.08
CA CYS A 267 -14.60 -8.82 2.49
C CYS A 267 -15.97 -8.51 3.07
N ALA A 268 -16.83 -7.83 2.31
CA ALA A 268 -18.24 -7.69 2.68
C ALA A 268 -18.93 -9.05 2.81
N ALA A 269 -18.66 -9.99 1.90
CA ALA A 269 -19.26 -11.32 1.90
C ALA A 269 -18.83 -12.19 3.09
N LEU A 270 -17.54 -12.14 3.48
CA LEU A 270 -17.00 -13.01 4.54
C LEU A 270 -17.24 -12.50 5.96
N ARG A 271 -17.32 -11.17 6.16
CA ARG A 271 -17.45 -10.56 7.50
C ARG A 271 -18.64 -11.07 8.32
N PRO A 272 -19.85 -11.24 7.76
CA PRO A 272 -20.99 -11.79 8.51
C PRO A 272 -20.73 -13.20 9.07
N HIS A 273 -19.81 -13.95 8.45
CA HIS A 273 -19.53 -15.34 8.77
C HIS A 273 -18.24 -15.52 9.59
N VAL A 274 -17.66 -14.44 10.10
CA VAL A 274 -16.44 -14.44 10.94
C VAL A 274 -16.51 -15.43 12.09
N ALA A 275 -17.66 -15.51 12.77
CA ALA A 275 -17.83 -16.38 13.93
C ALA A 275 -17.79 -17.87 13.57
N SER A 276 -18.08 -18.21 12.32
CA SER A 276 -18.05 -19.57 11.79
C SER A 276 -16.64 -19.98 11.30
N LEU A 277 -15.71 -19.03 11.19
CA LEU A 277 -14.33 -19.29 10.78
C LEU A 277 -13.47 -19.63 11.99
N THR A 278 -12.61 -20.65 11.85
CA THR A 278 -11.67 -21.06 12.90
C THR A 278 -10.26 -21.25 12.36
N GLY A 279 -9.27 -21.15 13.26
CA GLY A 279 -7.88 -21.49 12.97
C GLY A 279 -7.28 -20.70 11.78
N PRO A 280 -6.64 -21.39 10.81
CA PRO A 280 -5.98 -20.74 9.67
C PRO A 280 -6.91 -19.91 8.79
N ALA A 281 -8.19 -20.31 8.66
CA ALA A 281 -9.15 -19.60 7.81
C ALA A 281 -9.49 -18.22 8.38
N LEU A 282 -9.69 -18.14 9.70
CA LEU A 282 -9.90 -16.87 10.40
C LEU A 282 -8.69 -15.94 10.26
N ALA A 283 -7.47 -16.48 10.49
CA ALA A 283 -6.24 -15.70 10.36
C ALA A 283 -5.99 -15.22 8.92
N SER A 284 -6.32 -16.04 7.92
CA SER A 284 -6.23 -15.66 6.50
C SER A 284 -7.21 -14.53 6.17
N MET A 285 -8.46 -14.66 6.60
CA MET A 285 -9.49 -13.64 6.41
C MET A 285 -9.10 -12.32 7.09
N GLN A 286 -8.62 -12.33 8.34
CA GLN A 286 -8.19 -11.10 9.04
C GLN A 286 -7.05 -10.36 8.34
N ARG A 287 -6.14 -11.10 7.68
CA ARG A 287 -5.05 -10.51 6.88
C ARG A 287 -5.55 -9.93 5.56
N ALA A 288 -6.44 -10.63 4.87
CA ALA A 288 -6.96 -10.22 3.56
C ALA A 288 -8.02 -9.10 3.67
N CYS A 289 -8.79 -9.12 4.75
CA CYS A 289 -9.94 -8.26 4.99
C CYS A 289 -9.80 -7.59 6.36
N PRO A 290 -8.86 -6.65 6.53
CA PRO A 290 -8.69 -5.95 7.79
C PRO A 290 -10.03 -5.29 8.20
N PRO A 291 -10.30 -5.19 9.51
CA PRO A 291 -11.44 -4.45 9.99
C PRO A 291 -11.35 -3.00 9.47
N PRO A 292 -12.49 -2.37 9.12
CA PRO A 292 -12.47 -0.96 8.75
C PRO A 292 -11.77 -0.17 9.85
N ALA A 293 -10.86 0.72 9.45
CA ALA A 293 -10.14 1.58 10.40
C ALA A 293 -11.18 2.30 11.27
N GLN A 294 -11.09 2.11 12.59
CA GLN A 294 -11.99 2.83 13.49
C GLN A 294 -11.78 4.33 13.28
N PRO A 295 -12.83 5.11 13.00
CA PRO A 295 -12.72 6.55 12.96
C PRO A 295 -12.24 7.01 14.34
N GLY A 296 -11.00 7.52 14.42
CA GLY A 296 -10.44 8.06 15.66
C GLY A 296 -9.31 7.25 16.32
N ALA A 297 -8.81 6.17 15.71
CA ALA A 297 -7.54 5.60 16.17
C ALA A 297 -6.41 6.60 15.87
N PRO A 298 -5.64 7.07 16.87
CA PRO A 298 -4.51 7.95 16.60
C PRO A 298 -3.54 7.24 15.67
N ALA A 299 -3.13 7.93 14.60
CA ALA A 299 -1.98 7.50 13.83
C ALA A 299 -0.81 7.35 14.81
N ASN A 300 -0.32 6.12 14.99
CA ASN A 300 0.83 5.89 15.84
C ASN A 300 1.99 6.77 15.32
N PRO A 301 2.61 7.59 16.19
CA PRO A 301 3.75 8.42 15.82
C PRO A 301 4.98 7.60 15.45
#